data_AF-A0A498RBR8-F1
#
_entry.id   AF-A0A498RBR8-F1
#
_cell.length_a   1.000
_cell.length_b   1.000
_cell.length_c   1.000
_cell.angle_alpha   90.00
_cell.angle_beta   90.00
_cell.angle_gamma   90.00
#
_symmetry.space_group_name_H-M   'P 1'
#
loop_
_entity.id
_entity.type
_entity.pdbx_description
1 polymer ?
#
loop_
_entity_poly.entity_id
_entity_poly.type
_entity_poly.pdbx_seq_one_letter_code
_entity_poly.pdbx_strand_id
1 'polypeptide(L)' 'MTLRIKELRQAKDLSQRELAELAGVPKSTLGEIELYLRLPRPEYLKRIARVLGVSINDLWK' A
#
# COMPACT_ATOMS: atom_id res chain seq x y z
N MET A 1 7.04 12.22 7.67
CA MET A 1 6.63 11.61 6.39
C MET A 1 5.85 10.35 6.71
N THR A 2 4.57 10.36 6.41
CA THR A 2 3.66 9.25 6.69
C THR A 2 3.13 8.69 5.36
N LEU A 3 3.18 7.37 5.16
CA LEU A 3 2.52 6.60 4.14
C LEU A 3 0.99 6.70 4.28
N ARG A 4 0.33 7.19 3.24
CA ARG A 4 -1.13 7.31 3.15
C ARG A 4 -1.79 6.15 2.41
N ILE A 5 -1.14 4.98 2.39
CA ILE A 5 -1.64 3.76 1.72
C ILE A 5 -3.02 3.37 2.25
N LYS A 6 -3.23 3.46 3.58
CA LYS A 6 -4.52 3.17 4.21
C LYS A 6 -5.63 4.09 3.70
N GLU A 7 -5.37 5.39 3.60
CA GLU A 7 -6.34 6.38 3.11
C GLU A 7 -6.71 6.11 1.65
N LEU A 8 -5.70 5.90 0.79
CA LEU A 8 -5.90 5.58 -0.62
C LEU A 8 -6.65 4.26 -0.84
N ARG A 9 -6.34 3.25 -0.01
CA ARG A 9 -7.01 1.96 -0.03
C ARG A 9 -8.49 2.09 0.35
N GLN A 10 -8.79 2.86 1.41
CA GLN A 10 -10.16 3.11 1.84
C GLN A 10 -10.94 3.93 0.80
N ALA A 11 -10.31 4.88 0.12
CA ALA A 11 -10.92 5.63 -0.97
C ALA A 11 -11.27 4.76 -2.21
N LYS A 12 -10.74 3.54 -2.27
CA LYS A 12 -11.03 2.53 -3.30
C LYS A 12 -11.95 1.42 -2.78
N ASP A 13 -12.49 1.53 -1.56
CA ASP A 13 -13.29 0.51 -0.89
C ASP A 13 -12.60 -0.87 -0.79
N LEU A 14 -11.26 -0.87 -0.76
CA LEU A 14 -10.47 -2.10 -0.65
C LEU A 14 -10.20 -2.43 0.82
N SER A 15 -10.31 -3.70 1.20
CA SER A 15 -9.74 -4.21 2.45
C SER A 15 -8.23 -4.39 2.34
N GLN A 16 -7.52 -4.50 3.48
CA GLN A 16 -6.09 -4.83 3.47
C GLN A 16 -5.81 -6.16 2.76
N ARG A 17 -6.73 -7.12 2.87
CA ARG A 17 -6.57 -8.42 2.21
C ARG A 17 -6.66 -8.28 0.69
N GLU A 18 -7.66 -7.55 0.20
CA GLU A 18 -7.85 -7.33 -1.24
C GLU A 18 -6.68 -6.54 -1.84
N LEU A 19 -6.24 -5.45 -1.20
CA LEU A 19 -5.07 -4.72 -1.68
C LEU A 19 -3.82 -5.60 -1.69
N ALA A 20 -3.62 -6.43 -0.66
CA ALA A 20 -2.50 -7.35 -0.58
C ALA A 20 -2.54 -8.40 -1.70
N GLU A 21 -3.70 -8.99 -1.97
CA GLU A 21 -3.89 -9.97 -3.05
C GLU A 21 -3.69 -9.33 -4.44
N LEU A 22 -4.31 -8.17 -4.69
CA LEU A 22 -4.18 -7.44 -5.96
C LEU A 22 -2.75 -6.95 -6.21
N ALA A 23 -2.07 -6.45 -5.16
CA ALA A 23 -0.68 -6.02 -5.26
C ALA A 23 0.29 -7.19 -5.19
N GLY A 24 -0.18 -8.41 -4.92
CA GLY A 24 0.60 -9.61 -4.58
C GLY A 24 1.70 -9.35 -3.56
N VAL A 25 1.33 -8.61 -2.51
CA VAL A 25 2.11 -8.35 -1.31
C VAL A 25 1.52 -9.18 -0.18
N PRO A 26 2.30 -9.82 0.70
CA PRO A 26 1.73 -10.51 1.85
C PRO A 26 0.91 -9.56 2.72
N LYS A 27 -0.30 -9.97 3.15
CA LYS A 27 -1.18 -9.15 4.02
C LYS A 27 -0.44 -8.62 5.25
N SER A 28 0.35 -9.47 5.91
CA SER A 28 1.15 -9.07 7.08
C SER A 28 2.12 -7.95 6.73
N THR A 29 2.80 -8.06 5.57
CA THR A 29 3.71 -7.01 5.08
C THR A 29 2.98 -5.73 4.75
N LEU A 30 1.81 -5.79 4.11
CA LEU A 30 1.00 -4.60 3.87
C LEU A 30 0.59 -3.91 5.19
N GLY A 31 0.19 -4.69 6.20
CA GLY A 31 -0.12 -4.17 7.53
C GLY A 31 1.08 -3.52 8.21
N GLU A 32 2.25 -4.15 8.18
CA GLU A 32 3.50 -3.58 8.70
C GLU A 32 3.88 -2.28 7.97
N ILE A 33 3.65 -2.21 6.66
CA ILE A 33 3.89 -1.01 5.84
C ILE A 33 2.91 0.11 6.24
N GLU A 34 1.61 -0.19 6.37
CA GLU A 34 0.58 0.78 6.80
C GLU A 34 0.85 1.30 8.23
N LEU A 35 1.51 0.50 9.08
CA LEU A 35 1.89 0.84 10.46
C LEU A 35 3.31 1.39 10.60
N TYR A 36 4.08 1.57 9.52
CA TYR A 36 5.49 2.00 9.53
C TYR A 36 6.46 1.06 10.25
N LEU A 37 6.03 -0.16 10.55
CA LEU A 37 6.86 -1.17 11.19
C LEU A 37 7.88 -1.76 10.20
N ARG A 38 7.63 -1.59 8.90
CA ARG A 38 8.51 -2.08 7.83
C ARG A 38 8.63 -1.07 6.71
N LEU A 39 9.88 -0.81 6.30
CA LEU A 39 10.17 -0.10 5.06
C LEU A 39 9.79 -0.98 3.85
N PRO A 40 8.84 -0.56 3.00
CA PRO A 40 8.45 -1.31 1.82
C PRO A 40 9.60 -1.34 0.80
N ARG A 41 9.79 -2.50 0.16
CA ARG A 41 10.68 -2.59 -1.00
C ARG A 41 10.13 -1.75 -2.16
N PRO A 42 10.98 -1.15 -3.01
CA PRO A 42 10.53 -0.36 -4.16
C PRO A 42 9.56 -1.11 -5.08
N GLU A 43 9.71 -2.43 -5.21
CA GLU A 43 8.79 -3.27 -5.98
C GLU A 43 7.38 -3.31 -5.38
N TYR A 44 7.25 -3.42 -4.06
CA TYR A 44 5.94 -3.40 -3.39
C TYR A 44 5.27 -2.04 -3.52
N LEU A 45 6.03 -0.95 -3.40
CA LEU A 45 5.52 0.40 -3.66
C LEU A 45 4.97 0.54 -5.08
N LYS A 46 5.70 0.03 -6.09
CA LYS A 46 5.24 0.03 -7.50
C LYS A 46 3.93 -0.74 -7.68
N ARG A 47 3.81 -1.92 -7.06
CA ARG A 47 2.63 -2.77 -7.18
C ARG A 47 1.42 -2.16 -6.47
N ILE A 48 1.62 -1.67 -5.25
CA ILE A 48 0.57 -0.98 -4.47
C ILE A 48 0.09 0.27 -5.21
N ALA A 49 1.02 1.12 -5.68
CA ALA A 49 0.69 2.31 -6.47
C ALA A 49 -0.12 1.96 -7.73
N ARG A 50 0.27 0.90 -8.44
CA ARG A 50 -0.46 0.40 -9.63
C ARG A 50 -1.90 -0.02 -9.31
N VAL A 51 -2.11 -0.77 -8.24
CA VAL A 51 -3.47 -1.21 -7.84
C VAL A 51 -4.33 -0.02 -7.40
N LEU A 52 -3.74 0.91 -6.65
CA LEU A 52 -4.42 2.12 -6.19
C LEU A 52 -4.63 3.15 -7.33
N GLY A 53 -3.97 2.98 -8.48
CA GLY A 53 -4.06 3.88 -9.62
C GLY A 53 -3.41 5.25 -9.37
N VAL A 54 -2.37 5.29 -8.55
CA VAL A 54 -1.64 6.52 -8.17
C VAL A 54 -0.16 6.39 -8.49
N SER A 55 0.61 7.48 -8.39
CA SER A 55 2.07 7.40 -8.47
C SER A 55 2.67 6.91 -7.15
N ILE A 56 3.92 6.43 -7.18
CA ILE A 56 4.63 6.04 -5.94
C ILE A 56 4.79 7.25 -5.01
N ASN A 57 4.97 8.44 -5.57
CA ASN A 57 5.10 9.67 -4.79
C ASN A 57 3.81 9.99 -4.04
N ASP A 58 2.66 9.64 -4.61
CA ASP A 58 1.36 9.78 -3.95
C ASP A 58 1.17 8.83 -2.78
N LEU A 59 2.03 7.83 -2.56
CA LEU A 59 1.93 6.97 -1.38
C LEU A 59 2.42 7.68 -0.11
N TRP A 60 3.08 8.83 -0.24
CA TRP A 60 3.68 9.60 0.86
C TRP A 60 2.89 10.86 1.18
N LYS A 61 3.01 11.29 2.43
CA LYS A 61 2.50 12.54 3.02
C LYS A 61 3.62 13.27 3.74
#